data_AF-H1FRH6-F1
#
_entry.id   AF-H1FRH6-F1
#
_cell.length_a   1.000
_cell.length_b   1.000
_cell.length_c   1.000
_cell.angle_alpha   90.00
_cell.angle_beta   90.00
_cell.angle_gamma   90.00
#
_symmetry.space_group_name_H-M   'P 1'
#
loop_
_entity.id
_entity.type
_entity.pdbx_description
1 polymer ?
#
loop_
_entity_poly.entity_id
_entity_poly.type
_entity_poly.pdbx_seq_one_letter_code
_entity_poly.pdbx_strand_id
1 'polypeptide(L)'
;MLIRMHRYYSKSIFLFLIMQPTFYFAIGFAMLTDYSISAMILLFIKTADIATKILLIEQVFKKRELTQELSLVLLAPINNFLPYMGLVLYPALIVLSLN
;
A
#
# COMPACT_ATOMS: atom_id res chain seq x y z
N MET A 1 6.72 1.04 -13.61
CA MET A 1 6.50 1.64 -12.27
C MET A 1 7.48 1.08 -11.21
N LEU A 2 7.52 -0.24 -10.99
CA LEU A 2 8.39 -0.89 -9.99
C LEU A 2 9.88 -0.54 -10.09
N ILE A 3 10.45 -0.42 -11.30
CA ILE A 3 11.87 -0.02 -11.51
C ILE A 3 12.17 1.36 -10.89
N ARG A 4 11.24 2.32 -11.03
CA ARG A 4 11.40 3.66 -10.48
C ARG A 4 11.36 3.62 -8.94
N MET A 5 10.44 2.83 -8.39
CA MET A 5 10.32 2.62 -6.94
C MET A 5 11.58 1.95 -6.38
N HIS A 6 12.10 0.94 -7.08
CA HIS A 6 13.35 0.26 -6.72
C HIS A 6 14.54 1.22 -6.69
N ARG A 7 14.67 2.14 -7.66
CA ARG A 7 15.75 3.15 -7.66
C ARG A 7 15.77 4.03 -6.41
N TYR A 8 14.59 4.37 -5.86
CA TYR A 8 14.52 5.15 -4.62
C TYR A 8 14.76 4.27 -3.40
N TYR A 9 14.15 3.08 -3.37
CA TYR A 9 14.35 2.08 -2.31
C TYR A 9 15.82 1.67 -2.15
N SER A 10 16.53 1.46 -3.27
CA SER A 10 17.94 1.06 -3.28
C SER A 10 18.88 2.12 -2.73
N LYS A 11 18.47 3.40 -2.76
CA LYS A 11 19.22 4.50 -2.14
C LYS A 11 18.92 4.62 -0.65
N SER A 12 17.63 4.55 -0.28
CA SER A 12 17.18 4.61 1.11
C SER A 12 15.71 4.21 1.22
N ILE A 13 15.36 3.50 2.30
CA ILE A 13 13.97 3.22 2.64
C ILE A 13 13.16 4.51 2.88
N PHE A 14 13.79 5.57 3.41
CA PHE A 14 13.12 6.86 3.64
C PHE A 14 12.68 7.54 2.35
N LEU A 15 13.51 7.49 1.29
CA LEU A 15 13.15 8.03 -0.02
C LEU A 15 11.96 7.28 -0.64
N PHE A 16 11.88 5.97 -0.40
CA PHE A 16 10.74 5.18 -0.83
C PHE A 16 9.46 5.53 -0.06
N LEU A 17 9.56 5.75 1.26
CA LEU A 17 8.41 6.16 2.09
C LEU A 17 7.89 7.55 1.72
N ILE A 18 8.78 8.54 1.50
CA ILE A 18 8.41 9.90 1.09
C ILE A 18 7.59 9.92 -0.22
N MET A 19 7.85 8.98 -1.12
CA MET A 19 7.13 8.84 -2.40
C MET A 19 5.68 8.37 -2.24
N GLN A 20 5.23 7.98 -1.03
CA GLN A 20 3.87 7.50 -0.75
C GLN A 20 3.03 8.58 -0.05
N PRO A 21 2.57 9.64 -0.75
CA PRO A 21 1.84 10.74 -0.12
C PRO A 21 0.55 10.28 0.59
N THR A 22 -0.11 9.25 0.05
CA THR A 22 -1.33 8.69 0.64
C THR A 22 -1.11 8.01 1.99
N PHE A 23 0.12 7.61 2.31
CA PHE A 23 0.46 7.05 3.62
C PHE A 23 0.47 8.13 4.69
N TYR A 24 1.15 9.25 4.41
CA TYR A 24 1.17 10.41 5.30
C TYR A 24 -0.23 11.03 5.45
N PHE A 25 -1.03 11.03 4.38
CA PHE A 25 -2.45 11.38 4.48
C PHE A 25 -3.19 10.48 5.48
N ALA A 26 -3.01 9.16 5.40
CA ALA A 26 -3.69 8.23 6.32
C ALA A 26 -3.23 8.42 7.78
N ILE A 27 -1.94 8.68 8.02
CA ILE A 27 -1.43 9.01 9.36
C ILE A 27 -2.07 10.29 9.89
N GLY A 28 -2.01 11.38 9.10
CA GLY A 28 -2.59 12.66 9.49
C GLY A 28 -4.09 12.56 9.71
N PHE A 29 -4.79 11.80 8.85
CA PHE A 29 -6.22 11.57 8.97
C PHE A 29 -6.56 10.82 10.26
N ALA A 30 -5.84 9.74 10.58
CA ALA A 30 -6.02 9.03 11.84
C ALA A 30 -5.77 9.92 13.07
N MET A 31 -4.79 10.81 13.01
CA MET A 31 -4.54 11.79 14.07
C MET A 31 -5.68 12.81 14.21
N LEU A 32 -6.26 13.26 13.09
CA LEU A 32 -7.34 14.25 13.09
C LEU A 32 -8.69 13.67 13.55
N THR A 33 -8.85 12.35 13.46
CA THR A 33 -10.08 11.64 13.85
C THR A 33 -9.90 10.86 15.15
N ASP A 34 -9.00 11.31 16.03
CA ASP A 34 -8.70 10.71 17.34
C ASP A 34 -8.51 9.17 17.30
N TYR A 35 -7.84 8.68 16.25
CA TYR A 35 -7.57 7.25 16.04
C TYR A 35 -8.84 6.38 15.96
N SER A 36 -9.91 6.89 15.36
CA SER A 36 -11.12 6.12 15.04
C SER A 36 -10.78 4.76 14.40
N ILE A 37 -11.63 3.75 14.64
CA ILE A 37 -11.41 2.39 14.12
C ILE A 37 -11.31 2.39 12.59
N SER A 38 -12.15 3.18 11.91
CA SER A 38 -12.18 3.30 10.45
C SER A 38 -10.91 3.98 9.89
N ALA A 39 -10.39 5.02 10.54
CA ALA A 39 -9.10 5.61 10.16
C ALA A 39 -7.92 4.68 10.44
N MET A 40 -7.96 3.92 11.53
CA MET A 40 -6.94 2.91 11.83
C MET A 40 -6.94 1.78 10.78
N ILE A 41 -8.12 1.35 10.30
CA ILE A 41 -8.24 0.41 9.18
C ILE A 41 -7.66 1.01 7.90
N LEU A 42 -7.96 2.28 7.60
CA LEU A 42 -7.39 3.00 6.45
C LEU A 42 -5.86 2.99 6.49
N LEU A 43 -5.29 3.33 7.65
CA LEU A 43 -3.84 3.35 7.88
C LEU A 43 -3.23 1.95 7.74
N PHE A 44 -3.89 0.92 8.27
CA PHE A 44 -3.45 -0.46 8.14
C PHE A 44 -3.41 -0.91 6.68
N ILE A 45 -4.46 -0.64 5.91
CA ILE A 45 -4.51 -0.95 4.47
C ILE A 45 -3.35 -0.27 3.73
N LYS A 46 -3.05 0.99 4.05
CA LYS A 46 -1.91 1.70 3.43
C LYS A 46 -0.55 1.14 3.86
N THR A 47 -0.41 0.74 5.11
CA THR A 47 0.80 0.07 5.61
C THR A 47 1.03 -1.25 4.89
N ALA A 48 -0.02 -2.06 4.74
CA ALA A 48 0.03 -3.34 4.04
C ALA A 48 0.44 -3.16 2.57
N ASP A 49 -0.15 -2.18 1.87
CA ASP A 49 0.20 -1.85 0.47
C ASP A 49 1.68 -1.49 0.31
N ILE A 50 2.25 -0.70 1.22
CA ILE A 50 3.68 -0.35 1.22
C ILE A 50 4.54 -1.59 1.51
N ALA A 51 4.17 -2.40 2.51
CA ALA A 51 4.89 -3.61 2.87
C ALA A 51 4.93 -4.60 1.70
N THR A 52 3.80 -4.83 1.03
CA THR A 52 3.74 -5.69 -0.16
C THR A 52 4.60 -5.15 -1.29
N LYS A 53 4.64 -3.83 -1.51
CA LYS A 53 5.54 -3.21 -2.50
C LYS A 53 7.02 -3.41 -2.16
N ILE A 54 7.41 -3.31 -0.89
CA ILE A 54 8.78 -3.59 -0.46
C ILE A 54 9.13 -5.04 -0.73
N LEU A 55 8.27 -5.99 -0.32
CA LEU A 55 8.47 -7.42 -0.57
C LEU A 55 8.62 -7.72 -2.06
N LEU A 56 7.75 -7.14 -2.90
CA LEU A 56 7.85 -7.25 -4.35
C LEU A 56 9.18 -6.73 -4.90
N ILE A 57 9.63 -5.56 -4.44
CA ILE A 57 10.90 -4.98 -4.87
C ILE A 57 12.07 -5.89 -4.48
N GLU A 58 12.09 -6.41 -3.26
CA GLU A 58 13.16 -7.30 -2.80
C GLU A 58 13.18 -8.62 -3.58
N GLN A 59 12.04 -9.24 -3.79
CA GLN A 59 11.97 -10.51 -4.51
C GLN A 59 12.35 -10.34 -5.99
N VAL A 60 11.80 -9.33 -6.67
CA VAL A 60 12.03 -9.10 -8.10
C VAL A 60 13.45 -8.63 -8.39
N PHE A 61 13.99 -7.67 -7.62
CA PHE A 61 15.27 -7.03 -7.96
C PHE A 61 16.47 -7.61 -7.23
N LYS A 62 16.31 -8.10 -5.98
CA LYS A 62 17.43 -8.60 -5.17
C LYS A 62 17.58 -10.11 -5.31
N LYS A 63 16.49 -10.86 -5.17
CA LYS A 63 16.52 -12.33 -5.23
C LYS A 63 16.40 -12.88 -6.66
N ARG A 64 15.81 -12.12 -7.59
CA ARG A 64 15.44 -12.57 -8.95
C ARG A 64 14.58 -13.85 -8.97
N GLU A 65 14.05 -14.22 -7.82
CA GLU A 65 13.23 -15.39 -7.57
C GLU A 65 11.94 -14.86 -6.93
N LEU A 66 10.83 -15.03 -7.63
CA LEU A 66 9.52 -14.87 -7.04
C LEU A 66 9.28 -16.11 -6.20
N THR A 67 8.98 -15.96 -4.90
CA THR A 67 8.52 -17.11 -4.12
C THR A 67 7.28 -17.68 -4.77
N GLN A 68 7.11 -18.99 -4.72
CA GLN A 68 6.00 -19.69 -5.39
C GLN A 68 4.63 -19.10 -5.00
N GLU A 69 4.47 -18.67 -3.75
CA GLU A 69 3.28 -17.96 -3.28
C GLU A 69 3.06 -16.61 -3.98
N LEU A 70 4.13 -15.84 -4.17
CA LEU A 70 4.04 -14.49 -4.73
C LEU A 70 3.88 -14.53 -6.25
N SER A 71 4.47 -15.53 -6.92
CA SER A 71 4.23 -15.78 -8.35
C SER A 71 2.79 -16.22 -8.59
N LEU A 72 2.22 -17.07 -7.72
CA LEU A 72 0.79 -17.44 -7.78
C LEU A 72 -0.11 -16.23 -7.61
N VAL A 73 0.20 -15.31 -6.67
CA VAL A 73 -0.58 -14.08 -6.49
C VAL A 73 -0.48 -13.14 -7.69
N LEU A 74 0.70 -13.04 -8.31
CA LEU A 74 0.90 -12.20 -9.51
C LEU A 74 0.23 -12.78 -10.76
N LEU A 75 0.17 -14.10 -10.88
CA LEU A 75 -0.48 -14.81 -11.98
C LEU A 75 -1.98 -15.02 -11.75
N ALA A 76 -2.46 -14.78 -10.53
CA ALA A 76 -3.86 -14.89 -10.21
C ALA A 76 -4.67 -13.92 -11.08
N PRO A 77 -5.77 -14.38 -11.71
CA PRO A 77 -6.62 -13.51 -12.49
C PRO A 77 -7.21 -12.44 -11.55
N ILE A 78 -6.73 -11.20 -11.71
CA ILE A 78 -7.28 -10.06 -10.99
C ILE A 78 -8.66 -9.81 -11.58
N ASN A 79 -9.70 -9.97 -10.75
CA ASN A 79 -11.05 -9.62 -11.15
C ASN A 79 -11.10 -8.14 -11.55
N ASN A 80 -11.73 -7.83 -12.69
CA ASN A 80 -11.91 -6.48 -13.20
C ASN A 80 -12.56 -5.52 -12.19
N PHE A 81 -13.26 -6.04 -11.18
CA PHE A 81 -13.85 -5.23 -10.10
C PHE A 81 -12.83 -4.73 -9.06
N LEU A 82 -11.69 -5.41 -8.89
CA LEU A 82 -10.72 -5.10 -7.83
C LEU A 82 -10.19 -3.65 -7.87
N PRO A 83 -9.85 -3.07 -9.04
CA PRO A 83 -9.43 -1.67 -9.12
C PRO A 83 -10.51 -0.67 -8.67
N TYR A 84 -11.79 -1.01 -8.86
CA TYR A 84 -12.92 -0.15 -8.49
C TYR A 84 -13.27 -0.24 -7.01
N MET A 85 -12.90 -1.32 -6.32
CA MET A 85 -13.15 -1.45 -4.89
C MET A 85 -12.54 -0.30 -4.09
N GLY A 86 -11.36 0.18 -4.48
CA GLY A 86 -10.72 1.34 -3.84
C GLY A 86 -11.54 2.63 -3.94
N LEU A 87 -12.33 2.81 -5.00
CA LEU A 87 -13.16 4.00 -5.21
C LEU A 87 -14.33 4.07 -4.23
N VAL A 88 -14.81 2.93 -3.75
CA VAL A 88 -15.92 2.87 -2.78
C VAL A 88 -15.37 2.74 -1.36
N LEU A 89 -14.39 1.86 -1.16
CA LEU A 89 -13.86 1.54 0.17
C LEU A 89 -13.20 2.74 0.84
N TYR A 90 -12.36 3.50 0.12
CA TYR A 90 -11.63 4.60 0.73
C TYR A 90 -12.54 5.76 1.15
N PRO A 91 -13.46 6.28 0.31
CA PRO A 91 -14.43 7.29 0.75
C PRO A 91 -15.34 6.80 1.87
N ALA A 92 -15.79 5.54 1.83
CA ALA A 92 -16.62 4.98 2.90
C ALA A 92 -15.88 4.99 4.24
N LEU A 93 -14.61 4.54 4.28
CA LEU A 93 -13.79 4.57 5.49
C LEU A 93 -13.55 6.00 6.00
N ILE A 94 -13.37 6.97 5.10
CA ILE A 94 -13.21 8.38 5.46
C ILE A 94 -14.51 8.91 6.11
N VAL A 95 -15.67 8.70 5.47
CA VAL A 95 -16.95 9.17 6.00
C VAL A 95 -17.26 8.51 7.35
N LEU A 96 -17.04 7.21 7.48
CA LEU A 96 -17.23 6.48 8.74
C LEU A 96 -16.27 6.92 9.85
N SER A 97 -15.20 7.64 9.52
CA SER A 97 -14.23 8.14 10.49
C SER A 97 -14.50 9.59 10.91
N LEU A 98 -15.40 10.29 10.22
CA LEU A 98 -15.80 11.66 10.55
C LEU A 98 -17.06 11.70 11.43
N ASN A 99 -17.68 10.55 11.67
CA ASN A 99 -18.81 10.36 12.59
C ASN A 99 -18.30 10.05 13.99
#